data_AF-A0A7J4PU31-F1
#
_entry.id   AF-A0A7J4PU31-F1
#
_cell.length_a   1.000
_cell.length_b   1.000
_cell.length_c   1.000
_cell.angle_alpha   90.00
_cell.angle_beta   90.00
_cell.angle_gamma   90.00
#
_symmetry.space_group_name_H-M   'P 1'
#
loop_
_entity.id
_entity.type
_entity.pdbx_description
1 polymer ?
#
loop_
_entity_poly.entity_id
_entity_poly.type
_entity_poly.pdbx_seq_one_letter_code
_entity_poly.pdbx_strand_id
1 'polypeptide(L)'
;MTALIGSSRVSEKLIFQPSEEEKAAHDKHNRQAMFNRVKDFWVKGVLESSLHKEARRIELGLEEHRDAVAERPWDMILQTPDRPDCVLPPGTKIADVFEEGSRSLLILGEPGSGKTITLLELAREMINRAEKDPSEKIPVVFNLSSWIDPTQTVADWLVVELGAEYNIPKTIAASWVENDSLFLLLDGLDEVASVRRAECVEAINGFLDEHLVPVVVCCRKEEYEALDSKLKLQSAVLLQSLTPNQIEGYLARPGPDLDSLREALRSNRDLQEFAKTPLILSIMTLAYQGMAVEGLQSIGSTEERRRHLFKTYVDRMFKRTTRIDPELYPKDKTIHWLSWLARQMKENTQTVFLIERMQPSLLEAKAQKRLYSILVVLIFGLIFGLFGGLIGGLRVGLIGGRRWGRLEEGEIKPAEVLNWPWKKGRKMLTCVLSSGLFGGLIFGLSCGLGGGLSGGLSRGLIGGLSCGLGGGLMFGLAFGGLAVIQHFALRFVLSRKGFLPWRLVPFLDYATERIFLRKVGGGYVFVHRMLMDYFADLEPGPEER
;
A
#
# COMPACT_ATOMS: atom_id res chain seq x y z
N MET A 1 -3.93 44.22 58.53
CA MET A 1 -4.26 42.92 59.15
C MET A 1 -5.13 42.16 58.16
N THR A 2 -4.71 40.95 57.76
CA THR A 2 -5.49 39.87 57.09
C THR A 2 -5.92 40.12 55.62
N ALA A 3 -5.22 39.67 54.55
CA ALA A 3 -5.02 38.30 54.00
C ALA A 3 -6.37 37.62 53.66
N LEU A 4 -6.79 37.30 52.42
CA LEU A 4 -6.33 36.40 51.34
C LEU A 4 -7.44 36.51 50.22
N ILE A 5 -7.32 36.18 48.93
CA ILE A 5 -7.24 34.85 48.27
C ILE A 5 -7.14 35.15 46.75
N GLY A 6 -6.37 34.36 46.01
CA GLY A 6 -5.99 34.58 44.62
C GLY A 6 -7.08 34.43 43.55
N SER A 7 -6.72 34.88 42.35
CA SER A 7 -7.32 34.45 41.09
C SER A 7 -6.18 34.04 40.15
N SER A 8 -6.19 32.75 39.85
CA SER A 8 -5.38 32.06 38.85
C SER A 8 -5.56 32.69 37.47
N ARG A 9 -4.45 33.05 36.82
CA ARG A 9 -4.38 33.26 35.37
C ARG A 9 -4.69 31.92 34.69
N VAL A 10 -5.93 31.72 34.29
CA VAL A 10 -6.29 30.74 33.27
C VAL A 10 -5.87 31.35 31.94
N SER A 11 -4.78 30.84 31.37
CA SER A 11 -4.41 31.12 29.99
C SER A 11 -5.47 30.50 29.08
N GLU A 12 -6.46 31.29 28.67
CA GLU A 12 -7.29 30.98 27.50
C GLU A 12 -6.36 30.82 26.30
N LYS A 13 -6.12 29.57 25.89
CA LYS A 13 -5.70 29.28 24.52
C LYS A 13 -6.84 29.76 23.63
N LEU A 14 -6.70 30.94 23.03
CA LEU A 14 -7.47 31.31 21.85
C LEU A 14 -7.29 30.16 20.84
N ILE A 15 -8.35 29.39 20.65
CA ILE A 15 -8.46 28.46 19.53
C ILE A 15 -8.61 29.37 18.32
N PHE A 16 -7.50 29.61 17.62
CA PHE A 16 -7.52 30.26 16.31
C PHE A 16 -8.36 29.40 15.38
N GLN A 17 -9.63 29.76 15.19
CA GLN A 17 -10.45 29.16 14.15
C GLN A 17 -10.03 29.79 12.83
N PRO A 18 -9.54 28.99 11.86
CA PRO A 18 -9.12 29.53 10.58
C PRO A 18 -10.29 30.26 9.91
N SER A 19 -9.99 31.37 9.24
CA SER A 19 -11.00 32.14 8.52
C SER A 19 -11.67 31.30 7.43
N GLU A 20 -12.88 31.66 7.00
CA GLU A 20 -13.57 30.95 5.90
C GLU A 20 -12.74 30.95 4.60
N GLU A 21 -11.96 32.00 4.37
CA GLU A 21 -11.01 32.08 3.26
C GLU A 21 -9.83 31.10 3.41
N GLU A 22 -9.29 30.95 4.63
CA GLU A 22 -8.24 29.98 4.92
C GLU A 22 -8.74 28.53 4.77
N LYS A 23 -9.97 28.25 5.21
CA LYS A 23 -10.61 26.93 5.01
C LYS A 23 -10.83 26.62 3.54
N ALA A 24 -11.34 27.58 2.76
CA ALA A 24 -11.55 27.41 1.32
C ALA A 24 -10.22 27.20 0.56
N ALA A 25 -9.17 27.93 0.94
CA ALA A 25 -7.84 27.74 0.37
C ALA A 25 -7.25 26.35 0.73
N HIS A 26 -7.45 25.91 1.97
CA HIS A 26 -7.00 24.60 2.44
C HIS A 26 -7.77 23.45 1.76
N ASP A 27 -9.09 23.58 1.58
CA ASP A 27 -9.89 22.60 0.85
C ASP A 27 -9.46 22.53 -0.62
N LYS A 28 -9.27 23.68 -1.29
CA LYS A 28 -8.73 23.71 -2.66
C LYS A 28 -7.39 22.99 -2.77
N HIS A 29 -6.49 23.19 -1.81
CA HIS A 29 -5.21 22.49 -1.77
C HIS A 29 -5.39 20.97 -1.61
N ASN A 30 -6.25 20.54 -0.67
CA ASN A 30 -6.53 19.13 -0.42
C ASN A 30 -7.16 18.44 -1.64
N ARG A 31 -8.08 19.13 -2.32
CA ARG A 31 -8.70 18.68 -3.57
C ARG A 31 -7.67 18.50 -4.68
N GLN A 32 -6.79 19.47 -4.89
CA GLN A 32 -5.73 19.35 -5.89
C GLN A 32 -4.75 18.21 -5.57
N ALA A 33 -4.41 18.03 -4.29
CA ALA A 33 -3.60 16.90 -3.85
C ALA A 33 -4.30 15.57 -4.15
N MET A 34 -5.61 15.48 -3.95
CA MET A 34 -6.39 14.29 -4.30
C MET A 34 -6.40 14.03 -5.81
N PHE A 35 -6.63 15.05 -6.64
CA PHE A 35 -6.57 14.91 -8.09
C PHE A 35 -5.22 14.38 -8.58
N ASN A 36 -4.12 14.92 -8.05
CA ASN A 36 -2.78 14.46 -8.39
C ASN A 36 -2.58 12.99 -8.01
N ARG A 37 -3.05 12.57 -6.82
CA ARG A 37 -2.96 11.17 -6.38
C ARG A 37 -3.77 10.23 -7.26
N VAL A 38 -5.02 10.58 -7.59
CA VAL A 38 -5.86 9.75 -8.49
C VAL A 38 -5.26 9.70 -9.89
N LYS A 39 -4.74 10.81 -10.42
CA LYS A 39 -4.03 10.84 -11.71
C LYS A 39 -2.78 9.96 -11.69
N ASP A 40 -1.92 10.10 -10.68
CA ASP A 40 -0.68 9.34 -10.60
C ASP A 40 -0.93 7.84 -10.40
N PHE A 41 -1.88 7.49 -9.54
CA PHE A 41 -2.23 6.10 -9.26
C PHE A 41 -2.98 5.47 -10.44
N TRP A 42 -4.15 5.98 -10.80
CA TRP A 42 -5.04 5.32 -11.76
C TRP A 42 -4.78 5.73 -13.20
N VAL A 43 -4.59 7.03 -13.49
CA VAL A 43 -4.44 7.49 -14.87
C VAL A 43 -3.08 7.08 -15.42
N LYS A 44 -1.99 7.48 -14.77
CA LYS A 44 -0.62 7.15 -15.18
C LYS A 44 -0.30 5.68 -14.90
N GLY A 45 -0.62 5.21 -13.69
CA GLY A 45 -0.26 3.86 -13.24
C GLY A 45 -1.07 2.72 -13.83
N VAL A 46 -2.30 2.98 -14.33
CA VAL A 46 -3.19 1.92 -14.88
C VAL A 46 -3.70 2.22 -16.29
N LEU A 47 -4.26 3.41 -16.54
CA LEU A 47 -4.88 3.72 -17.83
C LEU A 47 -3.83 3.92 -18.94
N GLU A 48 -2.78 4.69 -18.66
CA GLU A 48 -1.68 4.96 -19.59
C GLU A 48 -0.76 3.74 -19.80
N SER A 49 -0.59 2.91 -18.76
CA SER A 49 0.17 1.66 -18.79
C SER A 49 -0.66 0.42 -19.21
N SER A 50 -1.91 0.62 -19.66
CA SER A 50 -2.80 -0.48 -20.03
C SER A 50 -2.22 -1.30 -21.20
N LEU A 51 -2.47 -2.62 -21.23
CA LEU A 51 -1.97 -3.50 -22.31
C LEU A 51 -2.31 -2.99 -23.70
N HIS A 52 -3.49 -2.40 -23.85
CA HIS A 52 -3.93 -1.81 -25.11
C HIS A 52 -3.03 -0.66 -25.56
N LYS A 53 -2.68 0.26 -24.65
CA LYS A 53 -1.78 1.37 -24.96
C LYS A 53 -0.33 0.92 -25.06
N GLU A 54 0.07 -0.05 -24.25
CA GLU A 54 1.43 -0.58 -24.24
C GLU A 54 1.70 -1.39 -25.53
N ALA A 55 0.77 -2.24 -25.96
CA ALA A 55 0.82 -2.88 -27.28
C ALA A 55 1.04 -1.84 -28.39
N ARG A 56 0.23 -0.77 -28.40
CA ARG A 56 0.40 0.33 -29.37
C ARG A 56 1.73 1.09 -29.24
N ARG A 57 2.19 1.37 -28.02
CA ARG A 57 3.46 2.08 -27.76
C ARG A 57 4.65 1.27 -28.30
N ILE A 58 4.61 -0.04 -28.06
CA ILE A 58 5.65 -0.98 -28.50
C ILE A 58 5.63 -1.15 -30.02
N GLU A 59 4.45 -1.18 -30.63
CA GLU A 59 4.26 -1.31 -32.07
C GLU A 59 4.76 -0.07 -32.84
N LEU A 60 4.48 1.13 -32.35
CA LEU A 60 4.71 2.35 -33.12
C LEU A 60 6.10 2.98 -32.89
N GLY A 61 6.84 2.58 -31.85
CA GLY A 61 8.11 3.22 -31.49
C GLY A 61 8.01 4.74 -31.23
N LEU A 62 6.79 5.25 -31.07
CA LEU A 62 6.46 6.66 -30.94
C LEU A 62 6.58 7.12 -29.48
N GLU A 63 7.27 8.23 -29.26
CA GLU A 63 7.19 9.02 -28.03
C GLU A 63 5.75 9.55 -27.84
N GLU A 64 5.39 9.77 -26.57
CA GLU A 64 4.05 10.08 -26.06
C GLU A 64 3.31 11.19 -26.84
N HIS A 65 2.59 10.82 -27.90
CA HIS A 65 1.62 11.70 -28.53
C HIS A 65 0.32 11.70 -27.69
N ARG A 66 0.11 12.81 -26.99
CA ARG A 66 -1.03 13.07 -26.09
C ARG A 66 -2.41 13.03 -26.75
N ASP A 67 -2.48 13.03 -28.09
CA ASP A 67 -3.73 13.17 -28.85
C ASP A 67 -4.27 11.86 -29.46
N ALA A 68 -3.59 10.72 -29.31
CA ALA A 68 -4.03 9.44 -29.89
C ALA A 68 -5.11 8.69 -29.07
N VAL A 69 -5.66 9.29 -28.01
CA VAL A 69 -6.50 8.62 -27.01
C VAL A 69 -7.99 8.52 -27.39
N ALA A 70 -8.39 8.99 -28.58
CA ALA A 70 -9.81 9.21 -28.88
C ALA A 70 -10.59 8.04 -29.50
N GLU A 71 -9.97 6.92 -29.87
CA GLU A 71 -10.71 5.83 -30.53
C GLU A 71 -10.75 4.55 -29.70
N ARG A 72 -11.84 4.40 -28.95
CA ARG A 72 -12.23 3.13 -28.32
C ARG A 72 -12.64 2.15 -29.42
N PRO A 73 -12.10 0.92 -29.44
CA PRO A 73 -12.45 -0.05 -30.47
C PRO A 73 -13.73 -0.83 -30.18
N TRP A 74 -14.42 -0.64 -29.04
CA TRP A 74 -15.64 -1.38 -28.66
C TRP A 74 -16.88 -0.48 -28.60
N ASP A 75 -18.03 -1.05 -28.98
CA ASP A 75 -19.33 -0.38 -28.95
C ASP A 75 -19.98 -0.43 -27.56
N MET A 76 -20.94 0.47 -27.33
CA MET A 76 -21.67 0.60 -26.07
C MET A 76 -23.18 0.58 -26.33
N ILE A 77 -23.93 -0.12 -25.47
CA ILE A 77 -25.40 -0.07 -25.45
C ILE A 77 -25.83 0.67 -24.20
N LEU A 78 -26.63 1.74 -24.37
CA LEU A 78 -27.27 2.43 -23.26
C LEU A 78 -28.58 1.72 -22.91
N GLN A 79 -28.70 1.36 -21.64
CA GLN A 79 -29.86 0.79 -21.01
C GLN A 79 -30.35 1.76 -19.93
N THR A 80 -31.61 2.15 -20.01
CA THR A 80 -32.26 3.00 -18.99
C THR A 80 -33.60 2.39 -18.66
N PRO A 81 -34.10 2.50 -17.42
CA PRO A 81 -35.38 1.90 -17.02
C PRO A 81 -36.55 2.29 -17.94
N ASP A 82 -36.53 3.51 -18.49
CA ASP A 82 -37.65 4.12 -19.21
C ASP A 82 -37.50 4.14 -20.75
N ARG A 83 -36.41 3.61 -21.32
CA ARG A 83 -36.18 3.61 -22.78
C ARG A 83 -35.66 2.26 -23.29
N PRO A 84 -36.01 1.87 -24.53
CA PRO A 84 -35.45 0.68 -25.13
C PRO A 84 -33.93 0.82 -25.32
N ASP A 85 -33.24 -0.32 -25.21
CA ASP A 85 -31.80 -0.44 -25.43
C ASP A 85 -31.39 0.23 -26.75
N CYS A 86 -30.44 1.16 -26.65
CA CYS A 86 -29.96 1.93 -27.79
C CYS A 86 -28.46 1.74 -27.97
N VAL A 87 -28.04 1.35 -29.18
CA VAL A 87 -26.62 1.31 -29.54
C VAL A 87 -26.12 2.74 -29.67
N LEU A 88 -25.13 3.10 -28.85
CA LEU A 88 -24.53 4.41 -28.89
C LEU A 88 -23.61 4.55 -30.13
N PRO A 89 -23.63 5.68 -30.84
CA PRO A 89 -22.73 5.92 -31.96
C PRO A 89 -21.25 5.74 -31.58
N PRO A 90 -20.42 5.18 -32.49
CA PRO A 90 -18.98 5.10 -32.28
C PRO A 90 -18.40 6.50 -31.98
N GLY A 91 -17.58 6.59 -30.93
CA GLY A 91 -16.98 7.87 -30.49
C GLY A 91 -17.76 8.65 -29.45
N THR A 92 -18.96 8.20 -29.05
CA THR A 92 -19.69 8.76 -27.90
C THR A 92 -18.81 8.69 -26.63
N LYS A 93 -18.59 9.83 -25.96
CA LYS A 93 -17.81 9.85 -24.73
C LYS A 93 -18.67 9.34 -23.57
N ILE A 94 -18.09 8.51 -22.73
CA ILE A 94 -18.77 8.02 -21.51
C ILE A 94 -19.18 9.17 -20.58
N ALA A 95 -18.43 10.28 -20.58
CA ALA A 95 -18.76 11.46 -19.79
C ALA A 95 -20.10 12.07 -20.21
N ASP A 96 -20.44 12.04 -21.49
CA ASP A 96 -21.70 12.61 -21.98
C ASP A 96 -22.88 11.72 -21.55
N VAL A 97 -22.72 10.40 -21.67
CA VAL A 97 -23.71 9.42 -21.20
C VAL A 97 -23.94 9.52 -19.69
N PHE A 98 -22.86 9.73 -18.93
CA PHE A 98 -22.92 9.90 -17.48
C PHE A 98 -23.70 11.15 -17.07
N GLU A 99 -23.51 12.28 -17.77
CA GLU A 99 -24.26 13.51 -17.50
C GLU A 99 -25.74 13.36 -17.87
N GLU A 100 -26.04 12.72 -19.01
CA GLU A 100 -27.41 12.42 -19.42
C GLU A 100 -28.14 11.45 -18.47
N GLY A 101 -27.40 10.52 -17.87
CA GLY A 101 -27.89 9.55 -16.88
C GLY A 101 -27.96 10.09 -15.44
N SER A 102 -28.15 11.40 -15.27
CA SER A 102 -28.20 12.10 -13.98
C SER A 102 -27.03 11.76 -13.04
N ARG A 103 -25.83 11.54 -13.60
CA ARG A 103 -24.61 11.25 -12.84
C ARG A 103 -24.68 9.95 -12.01
N SER A 104 -25.50 8.99 -12.44
CA SER A 104 -25.65 7.66 -11.82
C SER A 104 -25.62 6.58 -12.89
N LEU A 105 -24.52 5.81 -12.95
CA LEU A 105 -24.22 4.93 -14.09
C LEU A 105 -23.69 3.55 -13.67
N LEU A 106 -24.27 2.49 -14.21
CA LEU A 106 -23.75 1.12 -14.13
C LEU A 106 -22.99 0.77 -15.41
N ILE A 107 -21.75 0.29 -15.33
CA ILE A 107 -20.99 -0.20 -16.48
C ILE A 107 -20.93 -1.73 -16.42
N LEU A 108 -21.59 -2.38 -17.37
CA LEU A 108 -21.65 -3.82 -17.53
C LEU A 108 -20.79 -4.30 -18.70
N GLY A 109 -20.41 -5.57 -18.66
CA GLY A 109 -19.78 -6.24 -19.80
C GLY A 109 -18.98 -7.47 -19.41
N GLU A 110 -18.52 -8.20 -20.42
CA GLU A 110 -17.78 -9.45 -20.25
C GLU A 110 -16.41 -9.27 -19.57
N PRO A 111 -15.81 -10.34 -19.02
CA PRO A 111 -14.45 -10.30 -18.52
C PRO A 111 -13.46 -9.81 -19.59
N GLY A 112 -12.69 -8.76 -19.28
CA GLY A 112 -11.74 -8.17 -20.22
C GLY A 112 -12.34 -7.27 -21.31
N SER A 113 -13.63 -6.91 -21.22
CA SER A 113 -14.30 -5.98 -22.14
C SER A 113 -13.83 -4.52 -22.06
N GLY A 114 -13.07 -4.16 -21.02
CA GLY A 114 -12.58 -2.78 -20.83
C GLY A 114 -13.41 -1.93 -19.87
N LYS A 115 -14.16 -2.55 -18.93
CA LYS A 115 -14.92 -1.84 -17.87
C LYS A 115 -14.06 -0.87 -17.07
N THR A 116 -13.00 -1.37 -16.43
CA THR A 116 -12.03 -0.54 -15.69
C THR A 116 -11.42 0.55 -16.58
N ILE A 117 -11.08 0.25 -17.84
CA ILE A 117 -10.53 1.27 -18.75
C ILE A 117 -11.54 2.38 -19.02
N THR A 118 -12.80 2.02 -19.27
CA THR A 118 -13.90 2.97 -19.48
C THR A 118 -14.15 3.83 -18.24
N LEU A 119 -14.12 3.21 -17.05
CA LEU A 119 -14.23 3.89 -15.75
C LEU A 119 -13.09 4.91 -15.55
N LEU A 120 -11.85 4.52 -15.84
CA LEU A 120 -10.68 5.39 -15.67
C LEU A 120 -10.62 6.53 -16.69
N GLU A 121 -11.13 6.31 -17.90
CA GLU A 121 -11.29 7.38 -18.88
C GLU A 121 -12.33 8.42 -18.44
N LEU A 122 -13.45 7.97 -17.83
CA LEU A 122 -14.41 8.86 -17.19
C LEU A 122 -13.77 9.62 -16.03
N ALA A 123 -13.04 8.93 -15.16
CA ALA A 123 -12.32 9.55 -14.04
C ALA A 123 -11.37 10.65 -14.53
N ARG A 124 -10.55 10.38 -15.56
CA ARG A 124 -9.64 11.37 -16.15
C ARG A 124 -10.36 12.61 -16.67
N GLU A 125 -11.45 12.42 -17.40
CA GLU A 125 -12.24 13.53 -17.95
C GLU A 125 -12.88 14.36 -16.83
N MET A 126 -13.47 13.70 -15.83
CA MET A 126 -14.10 14.38 -14.71
C MET A 126 -13.09 15.11 -13.82
N ILE A 127 -11.87 14.59 -13.65
CA ILE A 127 -10.82 15.34 -12.95
C ILE A 127 -10.43 16.59 -13.74
N ASN A 128 -10.29 16.48 -15.07
CA ASN A 128 -9.97 17.65 -15.91
C ASN A 128 -11.08 18.72 -15.85
N ARG A 129 -12.34 18.33 -15.63
CA ARG A 129 -13.45 19.26 -15.39
C ARG A 129 -13.39 19.85 -13.98
N ALA A 130 -13.21 19.02 -12.96
CA ALA A 130 -13.15 19.43 -11.56
C ALA A 130 -11.94 20.29 -11.18
N GLU A 131 -10.86 20.26 -11.99
CA GLU A 131 -9.75 21.20 -11.88
C GLU A 131 -10.09 22.61 -12.38
N LYS A 132 -11.04 22.71 -13.32
CA LYS A 132 -11.49 23.99 -13.88
C LYS A 132 -12.67 24.57 -13.12
N ASP A 133 -13.52 23.71 -12.58
CA ASP A 133 -14.73 24.07 -11.85
C ASP A 133 -14.70 23.52 -10.41
N PRO A 134 -14.52 24.38 -9.38
CA PRO A 134 -14.54 23.97 -7.98
C PRO A 134 -15.88 23.40 -7.49
N SER A 135 -16.98 23.66 -8.21
CA SER A 135 -18.32 23.15 -7.85
C SER A 135 -18.50 21.67 -8.18
N GLU A 136 -17.70 21.14 -9.11
CA GLU A 136 -17.72 19.73 -9.45
C GLU A 136 -17.25 18.86 -8.28
N LYS A 137 -17.69 17.61 -8.24
CA LYS A 137 -17.33 16.67 -7.16
C LYS A 137 -15.93 16.08 -7.40
N ILE A 138 -15.29 15.60 -6.34
CA ILE A 138 -13.94 15.03 -6.37
C ILE A 138 -14.01 13.59 -6.90
N PRO A 139 -13.52 13.27 -8.12
CA PRO A 139 -13.59 11.91 -8.65
C PRO A 139 -12.59 11.00 -7.94
N VAL A 140 -13.07 9.93 -7.32
CA VAL A 140 -12.22 8.96 -6.59
C VAL A 140 -12.61 7.55 -6.99
N VAL A 141 -11.59 6.75 -7.34
CA VAL A 141 -11.76 5.35 -7.70
C VAL A 141 -11.60 4.48 -6.45
N PHE A 142 -12.50 3.54 -6.25
CA PHE A 142 -12.45 2.59 -5.15
C PHE A 142 -12.59 1.17 -5.70
N ASN A 143 -11.81 0.24 -5.16
CA ASN A 143 -11.98 -1.17 -5.48
C ASN A 143 -12.92 -1.82 -4.46
N LEU A 144 -14.07 -2.32 -4.93
CA LEU A 144 -15.08 -2.96 -4.09
C LEU A 144 -14.60 -4.26 -3.45
N SER A 145 -13.57 -4.91 -3.99
CA SER A 145 -13.01 -6.15 -3.41
C SER A 145 -12.44 -5.93 -1.99
N SER A 146 -12.14 -4.69 -1.61
CA SER A 146 -11.70 -4.33 -0.25
C SER A 146 -12.82 -4.35 0.79
N TRP A 147 -14.10 -4.39 0.37
CA TRP A 147 -15.23 -4.46 1.27
C TRP A 147 -15.39 -5.88 1.84
N ILE A 148 -14.89 -6.06 3.07
CA ILE A 148 -14.79 -7.37 3.72
C ILE A 148 -15.76 -7.50 4.90
N ASP A 149 -16.10 -6.41 5.59
CA ASP A 149 -16.96 -6.44 6.77
C ASP A 149 -18.38 -5.96 6.42
N PRO A 150 -19.38 -6.85 6.41
CA PRO A 150 -20.75 -6.48 6.08
C PRO A 150 -21.45 -5.65 7.16
N THR A 151 -20.88 -5.58 8.37
CA THR A 151 -21.40 -4.74 9.44
C THR A 151 -20.92 -3.29 9.34
N GLN A 152 -19.94 -3.01 8.48
CA GLN A 152 -19.40 -1.67 8.26
C GLN A 152 -20.27 -0.88 7.29
N THR A 153 -20.52 0.40 7.60
CA THR A 153 -21.22 1.32 6.69
C THR A 153 -20.34 1.67 5.49
N VAL A 154 -20.95 1.99 4.35
CA VAL A 154 -20.20 2.45 3.15
C VAL A 154 -19.43 3.73 3.47
N ALA A 155 -20.00 4.65 4.25
CA ALA A 155 -19.32 5.87 4.67
C ALA A 155 -18.03 5.59 5.45
N ASP A 156 -18.09 4.69 6.45
CA ASP A 156 -16.91 4.29 7.21
C ASP A 156 -15.86 3.59 6.34
N TRP A 157 -16.32 2.75 5.41
CA TRP A 157 -15.46 2.07 4.45
C TRP A 157 -14.75 3.07 3.53
N LEU A 158 -15.45 4.05 2.95
CA LEU A 158 -14.88 5.11 2.13
C LEU A 158 -13.79 5.90 2.88
N VAL A 159 -14.02 6.22 4.16
CA VAL A 159 -13.03 6.93 5.00
C VAL A 159 -11.78 6.09 5.21
N VAL A 160 -11.93 4.78 5.46
CA VAL A 160 -10.80 3.85 5.61
C VAL A 160 -10.02 3.72 4.30
N GLU A 161 -10.71 3.57 3.17
CA GLU A 161 -10.07 3.41 1.85
C GLU A 161 -9.36 4.70 1.40
N LEU A 162 -9.95 5.88 1.64
CA LEU A 162 -9.29 7.17 1.38
C LEU A 162 -7.97 7.31 2.17
N GLY A 163 -7.95 6.86 3.42
CA GLY A 163 -6.73 6.84 4.22
C GLY A 163 -5.72 5.82 3.72
N ALA A 164 -6.19 4.63 3.37
CA ALA A 164 -5.37 3.50 2.97
C ALA A 164 -4.72 3.63 1.60
N GLU A 165 -5.50 3.94 0.57
CA GLU A 165 -5.02 3.98 -0.82
C GLU A 165 -4.39 5.32 -1.17
N TYR A 166 -4.94 6.41 -0.62
CA TYR A 166 -4.59 7.77 -0.99
C TYR A 166 -3.87 8.57 0.10
N ASN A 167 -3.61 7.97 1.27
CA ASN A 167 -2.97 8.66 2.41
C ASN A 167 -3.70 9.95 2.80
N ILE A 168 -5.03 9.95 2.76
CA ILE A 168 -5.85 11.08 3.20
C ILE A 168 -6.09 11.00 4.71
N PRO A 169 -5.81 12.07 5.48
CA PRO A 169 -6.14 12.10 6.90
C PRO A 169 -7.62 11.82 7.16
N LYS A 170 -7.91 10.99 8.18
CA LYS A 170 -9.28 10.56 8.53
C LYS A 170 -10.25 11.74 8.69
N THR A 171 -9.79 12.86 9.26
CA THR A 171 -10.61 14.06 9.46
C THR A 171 -11.06 14.70 8.15
N ILE A 172 -10.19 14.74 7.14
CA ILE A 172 -10.51 15.28 5.82
C ILE A 172 -11.42 14.30 5.07
N ALA A 173 -11.09 13.01 5.11
CA ALA A 173 -11.87 11.97 4.47
C ALA A 173 -13.32 11.93 4.98
N ALA A 174 -13.52 11.97 6.32
CA ALA A 174 -14.85 12.02 6.92
C ALA A 174 -15.63 13.26 6.46
N SER A 175 -14.98 14.43 6.47
CA SER A 175 -15.62 15.68 6.02
C SER A 175 -16.04 15.63 4.55
N TRP A 176 -15.26 15.00 3.66
CA TRP A 176 -15.64 14.87 2.25
C TRP A 176 -16.81 13.90 2.03
N VAL A 177 -16.89 12.83 2.82
CA VAL A 177 -18.01 11.88 2.76
C VAL A 177 -19.29 12.51 3.32
N GLU A 178 -19.22 13.19 4.47
CA GLU A 178 -20.37 13.86 5.09
C GLU A 178 -20.95 14.99 4.24
N ASN A 179 -20.10 15.72 3.50
CA ASN A 179 -20.51 16.86 2.67
C ASN A 179 -20.82 16.48 1.20
N ASP A 180 -21.01 15.19 0.90
CA ASP A 180 -21.25 14.70 -0.47
C ASP A 180 -20.25 15.23 -1.50
N SER A 181 -19.00 15.45 -1.10
CA SER A 181 -17.99 16.12 -1.93
C SER A 181 -17.35 15.20 -2.96
N LEU A 182 -17.62 13.90 -2.86
CA LEU A 182 -17.01 12.85 -3.69
C LEU A 182 -17.88 12.48 -4.89
N PHE A 183 -17.22 12.12 -5.99
CA PHE A 183 -17.78 11.35 -7.07
C PHE A 183 -17.18 9.93 -7.00
N LEU A 184 -18.04 8.94 -6.71
CA LEU A 184 -17.64 7.57 -6.44
C LEU A 184 -17.51 6.77 -7.74
N LEU A 185 -16.31 6.28 -8.04
CA LEU A 185 -16.03 5.36 -9.15
C LEU A 185 -15.71 3.98 -8.57
N LEU A 186 -16.71 3.14 -8.42
CA LEU A 186 -16.62 1.84 -7.77
C LEU A 186 -16.30 0.75 -8.80
N ASP A 187 -15.09 0.21 -8.77
CA ASP A 187 -14.65 -0.86 -9.67
C ASP A 187 -14.81 -2.24 -9.01
N GLY A 188 -15.27 -3.22 -9.79
CA GLY A 188 -15.18 -4.63 -9.44
C GLY A 188 -16.23 -5.18 -8.46
N LEU A 189 -17.52 -4.89 -8.64
CA LEU A 189 -18.58 -5.52 -7.81
C LEU A 189 -18.59 -7.05 -7.93
N ASP A 190 -18.24 -7.59 -9.11
CA ASP A 190 -18.08 -9.04 -9.33
C ASP A 190 -16.89 -9.64 -8.54
N GLU A 191 -15.95 -8.79 -8.11
CA GLU A 191 -14.76 -9.20 -7.37
C GLU A 191 -15.00 -9.32 -5.86
N VAL A 192 -16.14 -8.80 -5.38
CA VAL A 192 -16.63 -9.05 -4.01
C VAL A 192 -16.99 -10.53 -3.89
N ALA A 193 -16.59 -11.13 -2.76
CA ALA A 193 -16.89 -12.52 -2.44
C ALA A 193 -18.39 -12.80 -2.58
N SER A 194 -18.75 -13.88 -3.28
CA SER A 194 -20.14 -14.20 -3.67
C SER A 194 -21.11 -14.21 -2.48
N VAL A 195 -20.66 -14.72 -1.33
CA VAL A 195 -21.45 -14.82 -0.09
C VAL A 195 -21.92 -13.46 0.43
N ARG A 196 -21.16 -12.39 0.18
CA ARG A 196 -21.44 -11.04 0.71
C ARG A 196 -21.82 -10.02 -0.36
N ARG A 197 -21.86 -10.43 -1.63
CA ARG A 197 -22.09 -9.50 -2.75
C ARG A 197 -23.47 -8.83 -2.67
N ALA A 198 -24.50 -9.57 -2.25
CA ALA A 198 -25.83 -9.01 -2.03
C ALA A 198 -25.84 -7.97 -0.90
N GLU A 199 -25.17 -8.26 0.22
CA GLU A 199 -25.03 -7.33 1.35
C GLU A 199 -24.28 -6.04 0.93
N CYS A 200 -23.27 -6.15 0.06
CA CYS A 200 -22.56 -5.01 -0.50
C CYS A 200 -23.50 -4.11 -1.34
N VAL A 201 -24.35 -4.71 -2.17
CA VAL A 201 -25.33 -3.97 -2.98
C VAL A 201 -26.36 -3.27 -2.10
N GLU A 202 -26.87 -3.93 -1.07
CA GLU A 202 -27.78 -3.31 -0.10
C GLU A 202 -27.12 -2.16 0.64
N ALA A 203 -25.86 -2.31 1.05
CA ALA A 203 -25.11 -1.23 1.71
C ALA A 203 -24.90 -0.02 0.78
N ILE A 204 -24.58 -0.25 -0.50
CA ILE A 204 -24.47 0.84 -1.49
C ILE A 204 -25.83 1.52 -1.70
N ASN A 205 -26.90 0.74 -1.86
CA ASN A 205 -28.24 1.28 -2.01
C ASN A 205 -28.66 2.13 -0.80
N GLY A 206 -28.42 1.66 0.42
CA GLY A 206 -28.70 2.41 1.64
C GLY A 206 -27.91 3.73 1.71
N PHE A 207 -26.63 3.70 1.31
CA PHE A 207 -25.83 4.92 1.22
C PHE A 207 -26.37 5.91 0.18
N LEU A 208 -26.80 5.43 -1.00
CA LEU A 208 -27.39 6.28 -2.04
C LEU A 208 -28.80 6.80 -1.69
N ASP A 209 -29.51 6.16 -0.76
CA ASP A 209 -30.78 6.68 -0.22
C ASP A 209 -30.55 7.88 0.72
N GLU A 210 -29.40 7.94 1.40
CA GLU A 210 -29.03 8.99 2.36
C GLU A 210 -28.20 10.12 1.73
N HIS A 211 -27.46 9.85 0.65
CA HIS A 211 -26.48 10.76 0.04
C HIS A 211 -26.75 11.02 -1.44
N LEU A 212 -26.69 12.29 -1.86
CA LEU A 212 -26.84 12.69 -3.25
C LEU A 212 -25.48 12.85 -3.93
N VAL A 213 -24.78 11.72 -4.08
CA VAL A 213 -23.46 11.67 -4.71
C VAL A 213 -23.52 11.11 -6.14
N PRO A 214 -22.73 11.68 -7.07
CA PRO A 214 -22.46 11.03 -8.34
C PRO A 214 -21.80 9.67 -8.12
N VAL A 215 -22.25 8.65 -8.85
CA VAL A 215 -21.74 7.28 -8.67
C VAL A 215 -21.67 6.52 -9.99
N VAL A 216 -20.58 5.79 -10.17
CA VAL A 216 -20.41 4.81 -11.26
C VAL A 216 -20.00 3.49 -10.66
N VAL A 217 -20.64 2.39 -11.07
CA VAL A 217 -20.29 1.04 -10.61
C VAL A 217 -19.96 0.15 -11.79
N CYS A 218 -18.86 -0.60 -11.71
CA CYS A 218 -18.51 -1.63 -12.69
C CYS A 218 -18.87 -3.03 -12.17
N CYS A 219 -19.52 -3.84 -13.02
CA CYS A 219 -19.77 -5.24 -12.74
C CYS A 219 -19.74 -6.07 -14.04
N ARG A 220 -19.49 -7.36 -13.92
CA ARG A 220 -19.75 -8.29 -15.03
C ARG A 220 -21.25 -8.51 -15.22
N LYS A 221 -21.65 -8.75 -16.46
CA LYS A 221 -23.06 -8.87 -16.84
C LYS A 221 -23.74 -10.06 -16.14
N GLU A 222 -23.19 -11.26 -16.29
CA GLU A 222 -23.77 -12.49 -15.75
C GLU A 222 -23.89 -12.43 -14.21
N GLU A 223 -22.81 -12.01 -13.54
CA GLU A 223 -22.78 -11.88 -12.08
C GLU A 223 -23.74 -10.79 -11.58
N TYR A 224 -23.95 -9.72 -12.33
CA TYR A 224 -24.92 -8.69 -11.98
C TYR A 224 -26.36 -9.17 -12.18
N GLU A 225 -26.65 -9.86 -13.28
CA GLU A 225 -27.97 -10.42 -13.58
C GLU A 225 -28.39 -11.47 -12.54
N ALA A 226 -27.44 -12.26 -12.02
CA ALA A 226 -27.65 -13.26 -10.98
C ALA A 226 -27.95 -12.69 -9.57
N LEU A 227 -27.77 -11.39 -9.33
CA LEU A 227 -28.08 -10.78 -8.03
C LEU A 227 -29.59 -10.66 -7.80
N ASP A 228 -30.05 -11.00 -6.60
CA ASP A 228 -31.46 -10.86 -6.20
C ASP A 228 -31.89 -9.39 -6.14
N SER A 229 -31.01 -8.54 -5.60
CA SER A 229 -31.22 -7.09 -5.51
C SER A 229 -30.34 -6.35 -6.52
N LYS A 230 -30.90 -5.32 -7.17
CA LYS A 230 -30.19 -4.47 -8.13
C LYS A 230 -29.80 -3.15 -7.49
N LEU A 231 -28.74 -2.55 -8.01
CA LEU A 231 -28.33 -1.21 -7.61
C LEU A 231 -29.37 -0.17 -8.07
N LYS A 232 -29.69 0.78 -7.20
CA LYS A 232 -30.62 1.89 -7.47
C LYS A 232 -29.94 2.99 -8.32
N LEU A 233 -29.55 2.62 -9.55
CA LEU A 233 -28.89 3.52 -10.50
C LEU A 233 -29.83 3.91 -11.63
N GLN A 234 -29.62 5.11 -12.20
CA GLN A 234 -30.54 5.68 -13.20
C GLN A 234 -30.24 5.25 -14.64
N SER A 235 -29.00 4.84 -14.92
CA SER A 235 -28.57 4.41 -16.24
C SER A 235 -27.58 3.26 -16.17
N ALA A 236 -27.51 2.46 -17.22
CA ALA A 236 -26.54 1.40 -17.40
C ALA A 236 -25.96 1.42 -18.82
N VAL A 237 -24.68 1.13 -18.96
CA VAL A 237 -23.98 0.98 -20.23
C VAL A 237 -23.40 -0.43 -20.31
N LEU A 238 -23.78 -1.18 -21.33
CA LEU A 238 -23.23 -2.49 -21.62
C LEU A 238 -22.14 -2.37 -22.69
N LEU A 239 -20.90 -2.71 -22.31
CA LEU A 239 -19.77 -2.81 -23.22
C LEU A 239 -19.90 -4.06 -24.09
N GLN A 240 -19.92 -3.88 -25.41
CA GLN A 240 -20.04 -4.97 -26.36
C GLN A 240 -18.69 -5.59 -26.69
N SER A 241 -18.75 -6.87 -27.05
CA SER A 241 -17.64 -7.57 -27.70
C SER A 241 -17.26 -6.90 -29.01
N LEU A 242 -15.97 -6.96 -29.37
CA LEU A 242 -15.47 -6.34 -30.60
C LEU A 242 -16.12 -6.98 -31.84
N THR A 243 -16.52 -6.12 -32.78
CA THR A 243 -16.97 -6.55 -34.10
C THR A 243 -15.77 -6.95 -34.98
N PRO A 244 -15.96 -7.83 -35.97
CA PRO A 244 -14.91 -8.17 -36.94
C PRO A 244 -14.25 -6.96 -37.59
N ASN A 245 -15.05 -5.93 -37.92
CA ASN A 245 -14.55 -4.70 -38.53
C ASN A 245 -13.68 -3.88 -37.57
N GLN A 246 -14.02 -3.86 -36.28
CA GLN A 246 -13.19 -3.22 -35.25
C GLN A 246 -11.89 -3.97 -35.01
N ILE A 247 -11.91 -5.31 -35.00
CA ILE A 247 -10.70 -6.14 -34.92
C ILE A 247 -9.79 -5.86 -36.12
N GLU A 248 -10.37 -5.83 -37.32
CA GLU A 248 -9.62 -5.52 -38.52
C GLU A 248 -9.07 -4.10 -38.51
N GLY A 249 -9.86 -3.11 -38.13
CA GLY A 249 -9.41 -1.71 -38.00
C GLY A 249 -8.36 -1.51 -36.90
N TYR A 250 -8.36 -2.36 -35.87
CA TYR A 250 -7.31 -2.39 -34.84
C TYR A 250 -5.99 -2.93 -35.42
N LEU A 251 -6.05 -4.05 -36.14
CA LEU A 251 -4.87 -4.71 -36.74
C LEU A 251 -4.35 -4.02 -38.02
N ALA A 252 -5.17 -3.20 -38.68
CA ALA A 252 -4.82 -2.50 -39.92
C ALA A 252 -3.97 -1.25 -39.70
N ARG A 253 -3.76 -0.82 -38.45
CA ARG A 253 -2.94 0.36 -38.13
C ARG A 253 -1.47 0.06 -38.41
N PRO A 254 -0.66 1.06 -38.79
CA PRO A 254 0.76 0.85 -39.09
C PRO A 254 1.49 0.30 -37.86
N GLY A 255 2.10 -0.87 -37.99
CA GLY A 255 2.83 -1.55 -36.92
C GLY A 255 3.62 -2.75 -37.49
N PRO A 256 4.64 -3.25 -36.76
CA PRO A 256 5.49 -4.35 -37.22
C PRO A 256 4.76 -5.72 -37.25
N ASP A 257 4.85 -6.39 -38.41
CA ASP A 257 4.58 -7.82 -38.70
C ASP A 257 3.44 -8.50 -37.91
N LEU A 258 2.22 -7.99 -38.10
CA LEU A 258 0.97 -8.60 -37.63
C LEU A 258 0.19 -9.27 -38.77
N ASP A 259 0.77 -9.34 -39.97
CA ASP A 259 0.10 -9.87 -41.17
C ASP A 259 -0.30 -11.33 -40.98
N SER A 260 0.58 -12.13 -40.38
CA SER A 260 0.32 -13.53 -40.04
C SER A 260 -0.87 -13.67 -39.07
N LEU A 261 -1.00 -12.77 -38.08
CA LEU A 261 -2.11 -12.77 -37.13
C LEU A 261 -3.41 -12.33 -37.79
N ARG A 262 -3.35 -11.31 -38.64
CA ARG A 262 -4.50 -10.82 -39.40
C ARG A 262 -5.03 -11.89 -40.36
N GLU A 263 -4.15 -12.62 -41.04
CA GLU A 263 -4.52 -13.72 -41.92
C GLU A 263 -5.13 -14.88 -41.13
N ALA A 264 -4.54 -15.26 -39.99
CA ALA A 264 -5.08 -16.29 -39.12
C ALA A 264 -6.50 -15.97 -38.59
N LEU A 265 -6.76 -14.70 -38.24
CA LEU A 265 -8.07 -14.25 -37.77
C LEU A 265 -9.12 -14.17 -38.89
N ARG A 266 -8.69 -13.94 -40.13
CA ARG A 266 -9.58 -13.98 -41.31
C ARG A 266 -9.93 -15.40 -41.72
N SER A 267 -8.98 -16.34 -41.60
CA SER A 267 -9.16 -17.73 -42.05
C SER A 267 -9.86 -18.63 -41.01
N ASN A 268 -9.81 -18.29 -39.71
CA ASN A 268 -10.36 -19.12 -38.65
C ASN A 268 -11.42 -18.38 -37.81
N ARG A 269 -12.68 -18.83 -37.92
CA ARG A 269 -13.82 -18.25 -37.20
C ARG A 269 -13.72 -18.41 -35.68
N ASP A 270 -13.19 -19.53 -35.19
CA ASP A 270 -13.04 -19.76 -33.74
C ASP A 270 -11.97 -18.83 -33.15
N LEU A 271 -10.95 -18.50 -33.94
CA LEU A 271 -9.92 -17.54 -33.55
C LEU A 271 -10.47 -16.11 -33.54
N GLN A 272 -11.30 -15.77 -34.53
CA GLN A 272 -12.01 -14.49 -34.56
C GLN A 272 -12.94 -14.33 -33.36
N GLU A 273 -13.71 -15.38 -33.01
CA GLU A 273 -14.57 -15.39 -31.83
C GLU A 273 -13.76 -15.18 -30.55
N PHE A 274 -12.61 -15.85 -30.45
CA PHE A 274 -11.70 -15.72 -29.32
C PHE A 274 -11.10 -14.31 -29.18
N ALA A 275 -10.84 -13.63 -30.30
CA ALA A 275 -10.28 -12.28 -30.35
C ALA A 275 -11.30 -11.16 -30.11
N LYS A 276 -12.58 -11.48 -29.92
CA LYS A 276 -13.63 -10.48 -29.65
C LYS A 276 -13.45 -9.72 -28.34
N THR A 277 -12.69 -10.26 -27.39
CA THR A 277 -12.37 -9.56 -26.15
C THR A 277 -11.18 -8.60 -26.37
N PRO A 278 -11.29 -7.29 -26.07
CA PRO A 278 -10.20 -6.33 -26.23
C PRO A 278 -8.88 -6.74 -25.58
N LEU A 279 -8.95 -7.36 -24.39
CA LEU A 279 -7.76 -7.92 -23.75
C LEU A 279 -7.10 -9.00 -24.60
N ILE A 280 -7.87 -10.01 -25.04
CA ILE A 280 -7.34 -11.14 -25.80
C ILE A 280 -6.68 -10.64 -27.07
N LEU A 281 -7.33 -9.71 -27.79
CA LEU A 281 -6.75 -9.08 -28.97
C LEU A 281 -5.41 -8.38 -28.66
N SER A 282 -5.34 -7.63 -27.56
CA SER A 282 -4.11 -6.95 -27.14
C SER A 282 -2.98 -7.95 -26.80
N ILE A 283 -3.30 -9.04 -26.10
CA ILE A 283 -2.34 -10.09 -25.76
C ILE A 283 -1.89 -10.86 -27.00
N MET A 284 -2.80 -11.20 -27.91
CA MET A 284 -2.46 -11.85 -29.19
C MET A 284 -1.49 -11.00 -30.00
N THR A 285 -1.73 -9.69 -30.04
CA THR A 285 -0.86 -8.74 -30.75
C THR A 285 0.54 -8.73 -30.16
N LEU A 286 0.67 -8.65 -28.84
CA LEU A 286 1.96 -8.70 -28.14
C LEU A 286 2.66 -10.07 -28.25
N ALA A 287 1.90 -11.16 -28.18
CA ALA A 287 2.43 -12.52 -28.16
C ALA A 287 2.93 -12.97 -29.53
N TYR A 288 2.21 -12.65 -30.61
CA TYR A 288 2.48 -13.13 -31.97
C TYR A 288 3.13 -12.09 -32.89
N GLN A 289 3.56 -10.95 -32.36
CA GLN A 289 4.32 -9.95 -33.12
C GLN A 289 5.57 -10.56 -33.78
N GLY A 290 5.58 -10.62 -35.11
CA GLY A 290 6.66 -11.21 -35.92
C GLY A 290 6.77 -12.74 -35.82
N MET A 291 5.68 -13.44 -35.50
CA MET A 291 5.63 -14.91 -35.43
C MET A 291 4.37 -15.49 -36.10
N ALA A 292 4.49 -16.71 -36.62
CA ALA A 292 3.35 -17.46 -37.16
C ALA A 292 2.39 -17.92 -36.04
N VAL A 293 1.09 -18.04 -36.37
CA VAL A 293 0.00 -18.37 -35.41
C VAL A 293 -0.41 -19.84 -35.44
N GLU A 294 0.42 -20.70 -36.02
CA GLU A 294 0.14 -22.12 -36.29
C GLU A 294 -0.30 -22.90 -35.04
N GLY A 295 0.36 -22.68 -33.89
CA GLY A 295 0.05 -23.37 -32.64
C GLY A 295 -1.29 -23.00 -31.99
N LEU A 296 -1.89 -21.86 -32.37
CA LEU A 296 -3.18 -21.40 -31.83
C LEU A 296 -4.37 -21.90 -32.67
N GLN A 297 -4.15 -22.16 -33.96
CA GLN A 297 -5.18 -22.57 -34.92
C GLN A 297 -5.62 -24.02 -34.72
N SER A 298 -4.72 -24.90 -34.25
CA SER A 298 -4.99 -26.34 -34.09
C SER A 298 -5.69 -26.73 -32.79
N ILE A 299 -5.88 -25.78 -31.86
CA ILE A 299 -6.45 -26.05 -30.54
C ILE A 299 -7.97 -25.86 -30.59
N GLY A 300 -8.72 -26.94 -30.33
CA GLY A 300 -10.19 -26.95 -30.41
C GLY A 300 -10.90 -26.34 -29.20
N SER A 301 -10.33 -26.43 -28.00
CA SER A 301 -10.94 -25.89 -26.77
C SER A 301 -10.53 -24.44 -26.52
N THR A 302 -11.51 -23.58 -26.19
CA THR A 302 -11.26 -22.17 -25.81
C THR A 302 -10.34 -22.05 -24.59
N GLU A 303 -10.45 -22.95 -23.61
CA GLU A 303 -9.63 -22.92 -22.40
C GLU A 303 -8.16 -23.25 -22.71
N GLU A 304 -7.95 -24.30 -23.52
CA GLU A 304 -6.62 -24.71 -23.93
C GLU A 304 -5.96 -23.65 -24.82
N ARG A 305 -6.76 -23.02 -25.68
CA ARG A 305 -6.33 -21.91 -26.53
C ARG A 305 -5.92 -20.72 -25.67
N ARG A 306 -6.69 -20.38 -24.63
CA ARG A 306 -6.35 -19.33 -23.67
C ARG A 306 -5.05 -19.64 -22.93
N ARG A 307 -4.90 -20.84 -22.39
CA ARG A 307 -3.68 -21.29 -21.71
C ARG A 307 -2.44 -21.24 -22.63
N HIS A 308 -2.60 -21.64 -23.90
CA HIS A 308 -1.53 -21.55 -24.90
C HIS A 308 -1.17 -20.11 -25.24
N LEU A 309 -2.16 -19.23 -25.40
CA LEU A 309 -1.94 -17.80 -25.63
C LEU A 309 -1.14 -17.18 -24.48
N PHE A 310 -1.55 -17.41 -23.22
CA PHE A 310 -0.84 -16.88 -22.06
C PHE A 310 0.57 -17.45 -21.93
N LYS A 311 0.77 -18.75 -22.19
CA LYS A 311 2.11 -19.34 -22.22
C LYS A 311 3.00 -18.65 -23.25
N THR A 312 2.49 -18.46 -24.47
CA THR A 312 3.21 -17.81 -25.57
C THR A 312 3.51 -16.36 -25.24
N TYR A 313 2.56 -15.64 -24.65
CA TYR A 313 2.75 -14.29 -24.13
C TYR A 313 3.86 -14.23 -23.10
N VAL A 314 3.84 -15.11 -22.09
CA VAL A 314 4.87 -15.18 -21.05
C VAL A 314 6.25 -15.45 -21.66
N ASP A 315 6.35 -16.44 -22.53
CA ASP A 315 7.60 -16.76 -23.25
C ASP A 315 8.12 -15.57 -24.06
N ARG A 316 7.22 -14.84 -24.72
CA ARG A 316 7.54 -13.64 -25.49
C ARG A 316 8.05 -12.51 -24.60
N MET A 317 7.41 -12.28 -23.45
CA MET A 317 7.81 -11.23 -22.51
C MET A 317 9.18 -11.51 -21.87
N PHE A 318 9.56 -12.78 -21.66
CA PHE A 318 10.91 -13.11 -21.20
C PHE A 318 12.01 -12.84 -22.23
N LYS A 319 11.70 -12.84 -23.53
CA LYS A 319 12.66 -12.53 -24.60
C LYS A 319 12.89 -11.03 -24.79
N ARG A 320 12.15 -10.17 -24.09
CA ARG A 320 12.28 -8.72 -24.21
C ARG A 320 13.51 -8.21 -23.46
N THR A 321 14.17 -7.21 -24.04
CA THR A 321 15.27 -6.52 -23.39
C THR A 321 14.75 -5.74 -22.19
N THR A 322 15.29 -6.04 -21.01
CA THR A 322 15.02 -5.33 -19.76
C THR A 322 16.26 -4.57 -19.29
N ARG A 323 16.06 -3.53 -18.48
CA ARG A 323 17.19 -2.78 -17.88
C ARG A 323 17.86 -3.60 -16.79
N ILE A 324 17.06 -4.41 -16.09
CA ILE A 324 17.53 -5.35 -15.08
C ILE A 324 18.06 -6.60 -15.76
N ASP A 325 19.25 -7.04 -15.32
CA ASP A 325 19.95 -8.22 -15.83
C ASP A 325 19.06 -9.48 -15.75
N PRO A 326 18.74 -10.13 -16.89
CA PRO A 326 17.98 -11.38 -16.94
C PRO A 326 18.60 -12.52 -16.11
N GLU A 327 19.91 -12.53 -15.88
CA GLU A 327 20.59 -13.58 -15.10
C GLU A 327 20.22 -13.54 -13.61
N LEU A 328 19.85 -12.37 -13.08
CA LEU A 328 19.45 -12.20 -11.68
C LEU A 328 18.13 -12.94 -11.36
N TYR A 329 17.27 -13.09 -12.36
CA TYR A 329 15.93 -13.62 -12.20
C TYR A 329 15.60 -14.64 -13.30
N PRO A 330 16.08 -15.90 -13.14
CA PRO A 330 15.80 -16.98 -14.09
C PRO A 330 14.30 -17.17 -14.32
N LYS A 331 13.94 -17.58 -15.55
CA LYS A 331 12.54 -17.75 -15.97
C LYS A 331 11.74 -18.63 -15.02
N ASP A 332 12.25 -19.82 -14.68
CA ASP A 332 11.53 -20.79 -13.86
C ASP A 332 11.27 -20.26 -12.44
N LYS A 333 12.25 -19.56 -11.85
CA LYS A 333 12.09 -18.94 -10.53
C LYS A 333 11.12 -17.76 -10.57
N THR A 334 11.16 -16.98 -11.64
CA THR A 334 10.24 -15.84 -11.83
C THR A 334 8.80 -16.32 -11.94
N ILE A 335 8.56 -17.37 -12.74
CA ILE A 335 7.24 -17.99 -12.86
C ILE A 335 6.79 -18.53 -11.49
N HIS A 336 7.65 -19.24 -10.76
CA HIS A 336 7.35 -19.72 -9.42
C HIS A 336 6.91 -18.60 -8.46
N TRP A 337 7.67 -17.50 -8.39
CA TRP A 337 7.34 -16.36 -7.53
C TRP A 337 6.06 -15.63 -7.95
N LEU A 338 5.83 -15.46 -9.25
CA LEU A 338 4.60 -14.84 -9.76
C LEU A 338 3.39 -15.73 -9.53
N SER A 339 3.53 -17.05 -9.67
CA SER A 339 2.49 -18.03 -9.36
C SER A 339 2.11 -18.02 -7.88
N TRP A 340 3.10 -18.00 -6.99
CA TRP A 340 2.84 -17.84 -5.56
C TRP A 340 2.14 -16.52 -5.25
N LEU A 341 2.62 -15.40 -5.81
CA LEU A 341 2.02 -14.08 -5.62
C LEU A 341 0.57 -14.05 -6.12
N ALA A 342 0.31 -14.58 -7.32
CA ALA A 342 -1.01 -14.64 -7.92
C ALA A 342 -1.99 -15.47 -7.07
N ARG A 343 -1.54 -16.60 -6.52
CA ARG A 343 -2.37 -17.43 -5.63
C ARG A 343 -2.75 -16.66 -4.37
N GLN A 344 -1.78 -16.03 -3.71
CA GLN A 344 -2.05 -15.26 -2.50
C GLN A 344 -2.98 -14.06 -2.77
N MET A 345 -2.83 -13.40 -3.91
CA MET A 345 -3.76 -12.34 -4.32
C MET A 345 -5.17 -12.88 -4.59
N LYS A 346 -5.30 -14.03 -5.25
CA LYS A 346 -6.57 -14.71 -5.54
C LYS A 346 -7.29 -15.16 -4.26
N GLU A 347 -6.58 -15.80 -3.33
CA GLU A 347 -7.12 -16.30 -2.06
C GLU A 347 -7.58 -15.18 -1.13
N ASN A 348 -6.84 -14.07 -1.08
CA ASN A 348 -7.19 -12.92 -0.25
C ASN A 348 -8.13 -11.93 -0.94
N THR A 349 -8.62 -12.23 -2.16
CA THR A 349 -9.43 -11.32 -2.99
C THR A 349 -8.78 -9.93 -3.17
N GLN A 350 -7.44 -9.90 -3.21
CA GLN A 350 -6.65 -8.69 -3.35
C GLN A 350 -6.30 -8.46 -4.81
N THR A 351 -6.66 -7.28 -5.32
CA THR A 351 -6.32 -6.84 -6.68
C THR A 351 -5.02 -6.05 -6.70
N VAL A 352 -4.70 -5.37 -5.59
CA VAL A 352 -3.48 -4.58 -5.40
C VAL A 352 -2.62 -5.21 -4.31
N PHE A 353 -1.39 -5.58 -4.69
CA PHE A 353 -0.38 -6.05 -3.77
C PHE A 353 0.38 -4.86 -3.16
N LEU A 354 0.01 -4.48 -1.95
CA LEU A 354 0.71 -3.47 -1.15
C LEU A 354 1.78 -4.16 -0.29
N ILE A 355 3.06 -3.83 -0.54
CA ILE A 355 4.20 -4.37 0.20
C ILE A 355 4.08 -4.14 1.71
N GLU A 356 3.48 -3.01 2.10
CA GLU A 356 3.27 -2.60 3.49
C GLU A 356 2.18 -3.41 4.19
N ARG A 357 1.25 -4.02 3.44
CA ARG A 357 0.19 -4.87 3.97
C ARG A 357 0.54 -6.35 4.02
N MET A 358 1.80 -6.74 3.78
CA MET A 358 2.22 -8.13 3.96
C MET A 358 2.05 -8.56 5.41
N GLN A 359 1.00 -9.34 5.68
CA GLN A 359 0.67 -9.85 6.99
C GLN A 359 1.41 -11.17 7.31
N PRO A 360 1.71 -11.47 8.59
CA PRO A 360 2.24 -12.78 8.97
C PRO A 360 1.30 -13.96 8.71
N SER A 361 0.02 -13.69 8.42
CA SER A 361 -0.99 -14.69 8.00
C SER A 361 -0.62 -15.42 6.70
N LEU A 362 0.21 -14.80 5.84
CA LEU A 362 0.78 -15.39 4.62
C LEU A 362 1.64 -16.65 4.88
N LEU A 363 2.02 -16.94 6.13
CA LEU A 363 2.74 -18.15 6.52
C LEU A 363 1.74 -19.27 6.85
N GLU A 364 1.39 -20.12 5.90
CA GLU A 364 0.42 -21.19 6.13
C GLU A 364 0.95 -22.28 7.07
N ALA A 365 2.23 -22.66 6.94
CA ALA A 365 2.77 -23.80 7.67
C ALA A 365 3.08 -23.48 9.15
N LYS A 366 2.67 -24.37 10.08
CA LYS A 366 2.95 -24.25 11.52
C LYS A 366 4.45 -24.10 11.84
N ALA A 367 5.32 -24.72 11.04
CA ALA A 367 6.78 -24.60 11.19
C ALA A 367 7.30 -23.21 10.79
N GLN A 368 6.69 -22.57 9.78
CA GLN A 368 7.04 -21.21 9.36
C GLN A 368 6.61 -20.18 10.39
N LYS A 369 5.38 -20.32 10.93
CA LYS A 369 4.91 -19.48 12.04
C LYS A 369 5.84 -19.60 13.26
N ARG A 370 6.30 -20.81 13.60
CA ARG A 370 7.29 -21.02 14.67
C ARG A 370 8.63 -20.36 14.38
N LEU A 371 9.18 -20.53 13.17
CA LEU A 371 10.44 -19.91 12.79
C LEU A 371 10.36 -18.38 12.82
N TYR A 372 9.26 -17.81 12.30
CA TYR A 372 8.97 -16.39 12.37
C TYR A 372 8.91 -15.91 13.83
N SER A 373 8.14 -16.57 14.69
CA SER A 373 8.03 -16.22 16.10
C SER A 373 9.38 -16.30 16.82
N ILE A 374 10.18 -17.35 16.59
CA ILE A 374 11.52 -17.49 17.16
C ILE A 374 12.42 -16.33 16.72
N LEU A 375 12.40 -15.98 15.43
CA LEU A 375 13.26 -14.93 14.87
C LEU A 375 12.88 -13.55 15.42
N VAL A 376 11.58 -13.27 15.51
CA VAL A 376 11.07 -12.04 16.15
C VAL A 376 11.49 -12.00 17.62
N VAL A 377 11.24 -13.06 18.39
CA VAL A 377 11.63 -13.14 19.82
C VAL A 377 13.14 -13.02 20.01
N LEU A 378 13.95 -13.61 19.14
CA LEU A 378 15.40 -13.56 19.23
C LEU A 378 15.94 -12.18 18.91
N ILE A 379 15.46 -11.53 17.86
CA ILE A 379 15.83 -10.14 17.54
C ILE A 379 15.46 -9.23 18.70
N PHE A 380 14.25 -9.38 19.24
CA PHE A 380 13.83 -8.64 20.43
C PHE A 380 14.75 -8.92 21.61
N GLY A 381 14.98 -10.19 21.96
CA GLY A 381 15.85 -10.58 23.07
C GLY A 381 17.28 -10.04 22.93
N LEU A 382 17.81 -9.98 21.71
CA LEU A 382 19.15 -9.46 21.44
C LEU A 382 19.21 -7.93 21.55
N ILE A 383 18.20 -7.21 21.04
CA ILE A 383 18.06 -5.76 21.23
C ILE A 383 17.96 -5.45 22.74
N PHE A 384 16.98 -6.04 23.42
CA PHE A 384 16.77 -5.83 24.85
C PHE A 384 17.99 -6.25 25.70
N GLY A 385 18.65 -7.35 25.33
CA GLY A 385 19.84 -7.86 26.01
C GLY A 385 21.07 -6.97 25.85
N LEU A 386 21.36 -6.49 24.63
CA LEU A 386 22.44 -5.54 24.38
C LEU A 386 22.22 -4.23 25.13
N PHE A 387 20.99 -3.71 25.15
CA PHE A 387 20.68 -2.46 25.86
C PHE A 387 20.70 -2.63 27.37
N GLY A 388 20.10 -3.71 27.90
CA GLY A 388 20.17 -4.03 29.32
C GLY A 388 21.62 -4.23 29.78
N GLY A 389 22.42 -4.90 28.97
CA GLY A 389 23.86 -5.09 29.18
C GLY A 389 24.65 -3.78 29.10
N LEU A 390 24.33 -2.89 28.17
CA LEU A 390 25.02 -1.60 28.00
C LEU A 390 24.65 -0.60 29.10
N ILE A 391 23.37 -0.53 29.49
CA ILE A 391 22.90 0.28 30.63
C ILE A 391 23.48 -0.26 31.94
N GLY A 392 23.46 -1.59 32.13
CA GLY A 392 24.07 -2.26 33.28
C GLY A 392 25.59 -2.04 33.33
N GLY A 393 26.26 -2.21 32.19
CA GLY A 393 27.70 -2.04 32.02
C GLY A 393 28.16 -0.59 32.25
N LEU A 394 27.44 0.42 31.74
CA LEU A 394 27.73 1.82 32.03
C LEU A 394 27.55 2.15 33.51
N ARG A 395 26.50 1.62 34.16
CA ARG A 395 26.28 1.79 35.60
C ARG A 395 27.42 1.19 36.42
N VAL A 396 27.83 -0.05 36.10
CA VAL A 396 28.91 -0.73 36.80
C VAL A 396 30.27 -0.09 36.51
N GLY A 397 30.56 0.30 35.27
CA GLY A 397 31.81 0.92 34.85
C GLY A 397 32.05 2.31 35.47
N LEU A 398 31.03 3.16 35.52
CA LEU A 398 31.15 4.52 36.10
C LEU A 398 31.14 4.51 37.64
N ILE A 399 30.41 3.59 38.27
CA ILE A 399 30.39 3.43 39.74
C ILE A 399 31.65 2.69 40.23
N GLY A 400 32.13 1.69 39.48
CA GLY A 400 33.31 0.88 39.78
C GLY A 400 34.64 1.56 39.46
N GLY A 401 34.73 2.31 38.35
CA GLY A 401 35.95 3.00 37.93
C GLY A 401 36.43 4.08 38.90
N ARG A 402 35.53 4.64 39.72
CA ARG A 402 35.87 5.63 40.75
C ARG A 402 36.40 5.02 42.05
N ARG A 403 36.28 3.69 42.22
CA ARG A 403 36.71 2.96 43.43
C ARG A 403 38.06 2.25 43.26
N TRP A 404 38.54 2.07 42.02
CA TRP A 404 39.80 1.37 41.70
C TRP A 404 41.00 2.30 41.42
N GLY A 405 40.78 3.61 41.24
CA GLY A 405 41.82 4.60 40.94
C GLY A 405 42.56 5.19 42.14
N ARG A 406 42.60 4.49 43.29
CA ARG A 406 43.36 4.96 44.46
C ARG A 406 44.00 3.79 45.19
N LEU A 407 45.13 3.34 44.65
CA LEU A 407 46.10 2.48 45.34
C LEU A 407 47.26 3.38 45.82
N GLU A 408 47.34 3.46 47.14
CA GLU A 408 48.47 3.74 48.05
C GLU A 408 49.82 4.21 47.45
N GLU A 409 50.23 5.44 47.83
CA GLU A 409 51.64 5.76 48.06
C GLU A 409 51.94 5.54 49.55
N GLY A 410 52.70 4.49 49.85
CA GLY A 410 53.28 4.23 51.17
C GLY A 410 54.80 4.20 51.06
N GLU A 411 55.47 5.20 51.65
CA GLU A 411 56.91 5.15 51.93
C GLU A 411 57.15 4.66 53.37
N ILE A 412 58.11 3.74 53.52
CA ILE A 412 58.57 3.18 54.81
C ILE A 412 59.89 3.87 55.20
N LYS A 413 60.01 4.33 56.45
CA LYS A 413 61.30 4.60 57.11
C LYS A 413 61.31 4.01 58.54
N PRO A 414 62.42 3.38 59.02
CA PRO A 414 62.45 2.67 60.29
C PRO A 414 63.13 3.42 61.46
N ALA A 415 62.76 2.96 62.67
CA ALA A 415 63.44 2.94 63.99
C ALA A 415 63.96 4.24 64.65
N GLU A 416 63.51 4.53 65.89
CA GLU A 416 64.26 4.26 67.14
C GLU A 416 63.48 4.72 68.41
N VAL A 417 63.50 3.82 69.41
CA VAL A 417 63.56 3.94 70.88
C VAL A 417 63.01 5.18 71.62
N LEU A 418 62.36 4.90 72.77
CA LEU A 418 62.55 5.52 74.10
C LEU A 418 61.28 6.10 74.79
N ASN A 419 60.74 5.27 75.70
CA ASN A 419 60.33 5.58 77.08
C ASN A 419 59.07 6.39 77.46
N TRP A 420 58.24 5.69 78.25
CA TRP A 420 57.74 6.09 79.60
C TRP A 420 56.41 6.94 79.60
N PRO A 421 55.67 7.07 80.73
CA PRO A 421 54.37 6.47 81.00
C PRO A 421 53.38 7.41 81.75
N TRP A 422 52.15 6.92 81.93
CA TRP A 422 51.24 7.04 83.09
C TRP A 422 51.44 8.17 84.14
N LYS A 423 50.49 9.12 84.19
CA LYS A 423 49.47 9.26 85.27
C LYS A 423 48.70 10.60 85.20
N LYS A 424 47.35 10.48 85.27
CA LYS A 424 46.33 11.49 85.64
C LYS A 424 46.24 12.73 84.74
N GLY A 425 45.15 12.98 84.01
CA GLY A 425 43.75 12.71 84.35
C GLY A 425 43.17 13.89 85.11
N ARG A 426 42.22 14.59 84.47
CA ARG A 426 41.53 15.84 84.86
C ARG A 426 42.20 17.15 84.46
N LYS A 427 42.35 17.37 83.15
CA LYS A 427 42.19 18.70 82.51
C LYS A 427 42.07 18.58 80.98
N MET A 428 41.46 17.49 80.50
CA MET A 428 41.38 17.12 79.08
C MET A 428 39.92 16.89 78.67
N LEU A 429 39.04 17.83 79.03
CA LEU A 429 37.64 17.79 78.56
C LEU A 429 37.13 19.15 78.03
N THR A 430 37.79 20.26 78.32
CA THR A 430 37.38 21.59 77.81
C THR A 430 38.03 21.99 76.49
N CYS A 431 39.09 21.30 76.05
CA CYS A 431 39.77 21.60 74.78
C CYS A 431 39.26 20.75 73.59
N VAL A 432 38.59 19.62 73.86
CA VAL A 432 38.12 18.66 72.84
C VAL A 432 36.77 19.07 72.22
N LEU A 433 35.96 19.85 72.92
CA LEU A 433 34.62 20.25 72.44
C LEU A 433 34.64 21.45 71.47
N SER A 434 35.61 22.37 71.57
CA SER A 434 35.68 23.55 70.69
C SER A 434 36.39 23.27 69.36
N SER A 435 37.40 22.39 69.36
CA SER A 435 38.13 21.99 68.15
C SER A 435 37.35 20.98 67.29
N GLY A 436 36.52 20.13 67.91
CA GLY A 436 35.65 19.18 67.19
C GLY A 436 34.51 19.83 66.40
N LEU A 437 33.93 20.92 66.89
CA LEU A 437 32.81 21.58 66.23
C LEU A 437 33.25 22.36 64.97
N PHE A 438 34.41 23.01 65.02
CA PHE A 438 34.95 23.77 63.88
C PHE A 438 35.48 22.85 62.77
N GLY A 439 36.14 21.74 63.14
CA GLY A 439 36.60 20.71 62.19
C GLY A 439 35.45 19.96 61.52
N GLY A 440 34.39 19.63 62.27
CA GLY A 440 33.21 18.93 61.75
C GLY A 440 32.41 19.77 60.74
N LEU A 441 32.35 21.09 60.92
CA LEU A 441 31.59 21.98 60.04
C LEU A 441 32.29 22.19 58.69
N ILE A 442 33.62 22.39 58.70
CA ILE A 442 34.42 22.57 57.47
C ILE A 442 34.49 21.26 56.68
N PHE A 443 34.68 20.12 57.36
CA PHE A 443 34.69 18.81 56.71
C PHE A 443 33.30 18.43 56.18
N GLY A 444 32.24 18.72 56.95
CA GLY A 444 30.84 18.49 56.54
C GLY A 444 30.39 19.34 55.36
N LEU A 445 30.79 20.61 55.28
CA LEU A 445 30.51 21.48 54.13
C LEU A 445 31.34 21.09 52.90
N SER A 446 32.61 20.74 53.06
CA SER A 446 33.49 20.36 51.93
C SER A 446 33.09 19.00 51.32
N CYS A 447 32.79 18.00 52.16
CA CYS A 447 32.29 16.70 51.69
C CYS A 447 30.81 16.75 51.27
N GLY A 448 29.99 17.56 51.94
CA GLY A 448 28.57 17.71 51.67
C GLY A 448 28.26 18.48 50.37
N LEU A 449 28.98 19.58 50.12
CA LEU A 449 28.84 20.33 48.86
C LEU A 449 29.61 19.67 47.72
N GLY A 450 30.82 19.19 47.93
CA GLY A 450 31.61 18.49 46.90
C GLY A 450 31.00 17.15 46.47
N GLY A 451 30.48 16.37 47.43
CA GLY A 451 29.82 15.08 47.17
C GLY A 451 28.34 15.20 46.77
N GLY A 452 27.62 16.20 47.31
CA GLY A 452 26.19 16.43 47.05
C GLY A 452 25.91 17.04 45.68
N LEU A 453 26.71 18.03 45.25
CA LEU A 453 26.55 18.66 43.93
C LEU A 453 27.13 17.79 42.80
N SER A 454 28.26 17.10 43.01
CA SER A 454 28.81 16.14 42.04
C SER A 454 27.98 14.86 41.95
N GLY A 455 27.46 14.35 43.07
CA GLY A 455 26.63 13.15 43.11
C GLY A 455 25.19 13.37 42.63
N GLY A 456 24.60 14.54 42.89
CA GLY A 456 23.25 14.90 42.46
C GLY A 456 23.15 15.12 40.94
N LEU A 457 24.07 15.88 40.35
CA LEU A 457 24.10 16.07 38.90
C LEU A 457 24.50 14.81 38.17
N SER A 458 25.51 14.05 38.64
CA SER A 458 25.90 12.81 37.96
C SER A 458 24.83 11.73 38.08
N ARG A 459 24.22 11.50 39.25
CA ARG A 459 23.11 10.54 39.37
C ARG A 459 21.84 11.03 38.67
N GLY A 460 21.57 12.33 38.66
CA GLY A 460 20.46 12.95 37.96
C GLY A 460 20.61 12.87 36.44
N LEU A 461 21.80 13.13 35.88
CA LEU A 461 22.11 12.92 34.47
C LEU A 461 22.12 11.44 34.11
N ILE A 462 22.70 10.56 34.93
CA ILE A 462 22.72 9.12 34.67
C ILE A 462 21.29 8.56 34.71
N GLY A 463 20.49 8.93 35.71
CA GLY A 463 19.10 8.55 35.82
C GLY A 463 18.25 9.13 34.68
N GLY A 464 18.41 10.42 34.38
CA GLY A 464 17.71 11.12 33.31
C GLY A 464 18.06 10.62 31.92
N LEU A 465 19.34 10.34 31.63
CA LEU A 465 19.77 9.75 30.36
C LEU A 465 19.38 8.27 30.27
N SER A 466 19.51 7.49 31.35
CA SER A 466 19.10 6.07 31.34
C SER A 466 17.59 5.94 31.14
N CYS A 467 16.78 6.73 31.85
CA CYS A 467 15.32 6.71 31.73
C CYS A 467 14.85 7.41 30.45
N GLY A 468 15.51 8.49 30.01
CA GLY A 468 15.16 9.23 28.80
C GLY A 468 15.54 8.49 27.51
N LEU A 469 16.75 7.94 27.41
CA LEU A 469 17.16 7.12 26.27
C LEU A 469 16.47 5.76 26.30
N GLY A 470 16.41 5.10 27.46
CA GLY A 470 15.71 3.83 27.61
C GLY A 470 14.21 3.95 27.31
N GLY A 471 13.56 4.96 27.89
CA GLY A 471 12.13 5.22 27.68
C GLY A 471 11.81 5.73 26.26
N GLY A 472 12.58 6.68 25.74
CA GLY A 472 12.39 7.22 24.39
C GLY A 472 12.61 6.17 23.29
N LEU A 473 13.59 5.28 23.46
CA LEU A 473 13.86 4.19 22.51
C LEU A 473 12.85 3.04 22.65
N MET A 474 12.42 2.72 23.87
CA MET A 474 11.30 1.79 24.12
C MET A 474 10.03 2.26 23.45
N PHE A 475 9.73 3.55 23.57
CA PHE A 475 8.59 4.18 22.91
C PHE A 475 8.78 4.16 21.38
N GLY A 476 9.95 4.53 20.85
CA GLY A 476 10.23 4.47 19.42
C GLY A 476 10.17 3.06 18.80
N LEU A 477 10.61 2.03 19.53
CA LEU A 477 10.54 0.64 19.08
C LEU A 477 9.11 0.08 19.16
N ALA A 478 8.36 0.44 20.20
CA ALA A 478 6.97 0.03 20.37
C ALA A 478 6.04 0.64 19.32
N PHE A 479 6.26 1.90 18.94
CA PHE A 479 5.38 2.64 18.03
C PHE A 479 5.86 2.71 16.56
N GLY A 480 6.97 2.04 16.21
CA GLY A 480 7.44 1.99 14.80
C GLY A 480 8.46 0.90 14.47
N GLY A 481 9.37 0.56 15.38
CA GLY A 481 10.38 -0.49 15.16
C GLY A 481 9.81 -1.90 15.02
N LEU A 482 8.70 -2.20 15.70
CA LEU A 482 8.02 -3.49 15.67
C LEU A 482 7.59 -3.89 14.24
N ALA A 483 6.96 -2.96 13.51
CA ALA A 483 6.51 -3.22 12.14
C ALA A 483 7.70 -3.57 11.23
N VAL A 484 8.81 -2.84 11.37
CA VAL A 484 10.03 -3.07 10.59
C VAL A 484 10.58 -4.47 10.85
N ILE A 485 10.74 -4.86 12.12
CA ILE A 485 11.26 -6.19 12.50
C ILE A 485 10.35 -7.30 11.96
N GLN A 486 9.04 -7.14 12.08
CA GLN A 486 8.06 -8.09 11.56
C GLN A 486 8.15 -8.24 10.04
N HIS A 487 8.24 -7.14 9.29
CA HIS A 487 8.40 -7.19 7.83
C HIS A 487 9.71 -7.86 7.40
N PHE A 488 10.83 -7.56 8.07
CA PHE A 488 12.12 -8.21 7.77
C PHE A 488 12.09 -9.70 8.10
N ALA A 489 11.52 -10.08 9.24
CA ALA A 489 11.38 -11.48 9.64
C ALA A 489 10.50 -12.27 8.67
N LEU A 490 9.37 -11.68 8.25
CA LEU A 490 8.46 -12.29 7.29
C LEU A 490 9.13 -12.50 5.94
N ARG A 491 9.81 -11.48 5.40
CA ARG A 491 10.57 -11.58 4.13
C ARG A 491 11.68 -12.63 4.22
N PHE A 492 12.32 -12.77 5.37
CA PHE A 492 13.37 -13.77 5.57
C PHE A 492 12.81 -15.19 5.50
N VAL A 493 11.70 -15.45 6.18
CA VAL A 493 11.05 -16.76 6.18
C VAL A 493 10.54 -17.12 4.79
N LEU A 494 9.88 -16.18 4.11
CA LEU A 494 9.38 -16.37 2.74
C LEU A 494 10.52 -16.63 1.75
N SER A 495 11.61 -15.87 1.85
CA SER A 495 12.76 -16.03 0.97
C SER A 495 13.53 -17.32 1.20
N ARG A 496 13.70 -17.75 2.45
CA ARG A 496 14.39 -19.01 2.79
C ARG A 496 13.66 -20.24 2.25
N LYS A 497 12.34 -20.16 2.08
CA LYS A 497 11.51 -21.23 1.52
C LYS A 497 11.29 -21.12 0.00
N GLY A 498 11.80 -20.06 -0.62
CA GLY A 498 11.75 -19.87 -2.07
C GLY A 498 10.46 -19.25 -2.60
N PHE A 499 9.48 -18.90 -1.75
CA PHE A 499 8.19 -18.35 -2.20
C PHE A 499 8.29 -16.94 -2.80
N LEU A 500 9.22 -16.13 -2.28
CA LEU A 500 9.51 -14.79 -2.81
C LEU A 500 11.03 -14.53 -2.80
N PRO A 501 11.54 -13.66 -3.67
CA PRO A 501 12.93 -13.24 -3.60
C PRO A 501 13.18 -12.30 -2.42
N TRP A 502 14.39 -12.38 -1.83
CA TRP A 502 14.80 -11.48 -0.74
C TRP A 502 14.73 -10.00 -1.15
N ARG A 503 15.17 -9.69 -2.37
CA ARG A 503 15.05 -8.37 -2.99
C ARG A 503 13.72 -8.28 -3.75
N LEU A 504 12.64 -8.09 -3.00
CA LEU A 504 11.27 -8.06 -3.54
C LEU A 504 11.02 -6.88 -4.49
N VAL A 505 11.39 -5.65 -4.11
CA VAL A 505 11.12 -4.45 -4.93
C VAL A 505 11.78 -4.54 -6.32
N PRO A 506 13.10 -4.83 -6.45
CA PRO A 506 13.71 -4.98 -7.77
C PRO A 506 13.12 -6.13 -8.60
N PHE A 507 12.62 -7.20 -7.95
CA PHE A 507 11.92 -8.28 -8.64
C PHE A 507 10.55 -7.83 -9.17
N LEU A 508 9.77 -7.08 -8.39
CA LEU A 508 8.47 -6.58 -8.81
C LEU A 508 8.63 -5.51 -9.91
N ASP A 509 9.65 -4.66 -9.82
CA ASP A 509 10.02 -3.74 -10.89
C ASP A 509 10.48 -4.51 -12.15
N TYR A 510 11.24 -5.60 -12.01
CA TYR A 510 11.61 -6.52 -13.12
C TYR A 510 10.40 -7.18 -13.80
N ALA A 511 9.41 -7.62 -13.00
CA ALA A 511 8.16 -8.16 -13.51
C ALA A 511 7.28 -7.07 -14.15
N THR A 512 7.45 -5.82 -13.73
CA THR A 512 6.81 -4.65 -14.35
C THR A 512 7.45 -4.31 -15.70
N GLU A 513 8.78 -4.34 -15.81
CA GLU A 513 9.49 -4.18 -17.10
C GLU A 513 9.12 -5.27 -18.12
N ARG A 514 8.68 -6.44 -17.66
CA ARG A 514 8.15 -7.54 -18.50
C ARG A 514 6.66 -7.50 -18.76
N ILE A 515 5.92 -6.50 -18.25
CA ILE A 515 4.46 -6.41 -18.42
C ILE A 515 3.73 -7.63 -17.82
N PHE A 516 4.25 -8.19 -16.73
CA PHE A 516 3.48 -9.11 -15.90
C PHE A 516 2.74 -8.38 -14.79
N LEU A 517 3.40 -7.35 -14.25
CA LEU A 517 2.85 -6.46 -13.23
C LEU A 517 2.82 -5.02 -13.76
N ARG A 518 2.06 -4.17 -13.07
CA ARG A 518 2.10 -2.71 -13.17
C ARG A 518 2.29 -2.14 -11.78
N LYS A 519 3.07 -1.07 -11.68
CA LYS A 519 3.27 -0.34 -10.43
C LYS A 519 2.22 0.74 -10.30
N VAL A 520 1.51 0.74 -9.18
CA VAL A 520 0.39 1.64 -8.93
C VAL A 520 0.55 2.24 -7.54
N GLY A 521 0.97 3.51 -7.48
CA GLY A 521 1.36 4.16 -6.22
C GLY A 521 2.48 3.40 -5.48
N GLY A 522 2.18 2.95 -4.25
CA GLY A 522 3.06 2.11 -3.44
C GLY A 522 2.91 0.60 -3.63
N GLY A 523 2.00 0.15 -4.50
CA GLY A 523 1.65 -1.24 -4.72
C GLY A 523 1.91 -1.75 -6.14
N TYR A 524 1.68 -3.03 -6.35
CA TYR A 524 1.81 -3.71 -7.63
C TYR A 524 0.52 -4.46 -7.96
N VAL A 525 0.10 -4.41 -9.21
CA VAL A 525 -1.11 -5.06 -9.70
C VAL A 525 -0.73 -5.94 -10.88
N PHE A 526 -1.33 -7.12 -11.01
CA PHE A 526 -1.20 -7.87 -12.26
C PHE A 526 -1.82 -7.06 -13.39
N VAL A 527 -1.17 -7.06 -14.54
CA VAL A 527 -1.63 -6.22 -15.66
C VAL A 527 -3.08 -6.56 -16.06
N HIS A 528 -3.49 -7.82 -15.88
CA HIS A 528 -4.89 -8.23 -15.95
C HIS A 528 -5.20 -9.43 -15.03
N ARG A 529 -6.45 -9.53 -14.54
CA ARG A 529 -6.92 -10.63 -13.70
C ARG A 529 -6.77 -12.02 -14.35
N MET A 530 -7.17 -12.17 -15.61
CA MET A 530 -6.95 -13.43 -16.35
C MET A 530 -5.48 -13.89 -16.39
N LEU A 531 -4.51 -12.96 -16.42
CA LEU A 531 -3.09 -13.31 -16.37
C LEU A 531 -2.70 -13.77 -14.96
N MET A 532 -3.22 -13.11 -13.92
CA MET A 532 -3.07 -13.56 -12.53
C MET A 532 -3.65 -14.97 -12.35
N ASP A 533 -4.86 -15.23 -12.84
CA ASP A 533 -5.49 -16.56 -12.77
C ASP A 533 -4.63 -17.61 -13.47
N TYR A 534 -4.11 -17.30 -14.67
CA TYR A 534 -3.16 -18.17 -15.37
C TYR A 534 -1.93 -18.50 -14.51
N PHE A 535 -1.30 -17.50 -13.87
CA PHE A 535 -0.15 -17.75 -12.98
C PHE A 535 -0.54 -18.58 -11.74
N ALA A 536 -1.71 -18.31 -11.14
CA ALA A 536 -2.19 -19.05 -9.97
C ALA A 536 -2.41 -20.55 -10.28
N ASP A 537 -2.83 -20.86 -11.51
CA ASP A 537 -3.15 -22.22 -11.95
C ASP A 537 -1.91 -23.02 -12.43
N LEU A 538 -0.73 -22.37 -12.59
CA LEU A 538 0.50 -23.03 -13.06
C LEU A 538 1.19 -23.95 -12.03
N GLU A 539 0.89 -23.80 -10.75
CA GLU A 539 1.48 -24.62 -9.70
C GLU A 539 0.41 -25.39 -8.93
N PRO A 540 0.56 -26.71 -8.73
CA PRO A 540 -0.33 -27.47 -7.86
C PRO A 540 -0.24 -26.92 -6.43
N GLY A 541 -1.40 -26.78 -5.78
CA GLY A 541 -1.53 -26.24 -4.45
C GLY A 541 -0.75 -27.07 -3.40
N PRO A 542 -0.52 -26.52 -2.19
CA PRO A 542 0.15 -27.22 -1.10
C PRO A 542 -0.54 -28.52 -0.64
N GLU A 543 -1.76 -28.83 -1.12
CA GLU A 543 -2.44 -30.10 -0.87
C GLU A 543 -1.90 -31.28 -1.70
N GLU A 544 -1.07 -31.04 -2.72
CA GLU A 544 -0.47 -32.08 -3.58
C GLU A 544 1.05 -32.26 -3.38
N ARG A 545 1.67 -31.70 -2.32
CA ARG A 545 3.11 -31.86 -2.04
C ARG A 545 3.45 -32.48 -0.69
#